data_AF-A0A1H7D376-F1
#
_entry.id   AF-A0A1H7D376-F1
#
_cell.length_a   1.000
_cell.length_b   1.000
_cell.length_c   1.000
_cell.angle_alpha   90.00
_cell.angle_beta   90.00
_cell.angle_gamma   90.00
#
_symmetry.space_group_name_H-M   'P 1'
#
loop_
_entity.id
_entity.type
_entity.pdbx_description
1 polymer ?
#
loop_
_entity_poly.entity_id
_entity_poly.type
_entity_poly.pdbx_seq_one_letter_code
_entity_poly.pdbx_strand_id
1 'polypeptide(L)'
;MATIIGTGVFVTLDESDGLQNSTTTTTPAEDANDNDILLASLPSAFSSRLTALAAGTATEAALSGYTGAVGNTGSNAFTLSPDPGATITDLSFVGSSGAPLNGLDSGLDTLDGTSIFLYTDTTNNNILLGRAGGSTGDIVFAAYIEETGSPVTGGKIWTVLYEPLKHPDTSNPDDALDLDGLVFIGTSQNMEFSLANAPSGQNLFLMFTTMDPTVVEVAGVMRITDPTIIATGKNPANQSGLDPADPSDDLNITTGDTINTSQAGGPTTFGTNNQMIVEQEGIRFTFVTGARQDVTIPNLDQNEADLESNIDFTAMFNARGADFDIVQLQSGKSAVVRISAFSTDVESGNDFIDGYADDTAIAISSVHVFSGTQEVTTGISISIVGGIATITGVKAGYRIEYTTSADHNRVLIENGAAVDAKGNNHADFDIGGFSLLQVSTDKLEIGSKMIFEDDGPTADAALGTGSVTHDETAGVDTDADD
;
A
#
# COMPACT_ATOMS: atom_id res chain seq x y z
N MET A 1 6.29 10.30 -5.01
CA MET A 1 6.00 8.92 -4.59
C MET A 1 7.04 8.50 -3.56
N ALA A 2 6.60 7.76 -2.53
CA ALA A 2 7.51 7.19 -1.54
C ALA A 2 8.62 6.42 -2.26
N THR A 3 9.86 6.87 -2.13
CA THR A 3 10.96 6.25 -2.85
C THR A 3 11.40 5.01 -2.07
N ILE A 4 11.38 3.84 -2.71
CA ILE A 4 11.93 2.59 -2.17
C ILE A 4 13.16 2.22 -3.00
N ILE A 5 14.29 1.95 -2.34
CA ILE A 5 15.58 1.68 -2.99
C ILE A 5 16.16 0.39 -2.42
N GLY A 6 16.51 -0.55 -3.29
CA GLY A 6 17.27 -1.75 -2.92
C GLY A 6 18.68 -1.37 -2.50
N THR A 7 19.15 -1.90 -1.38
CA THR A 7 20.53 -1.66 -0.90
C THR A 7 21.55 -2.55 -1.62
N GLY A 8 21.09 -3.56 -2.35
CA GLY A 8 21.91 -4.62 -2.93
C GLY A 8 22.28 -5.73 -1.93
N VAL A 9 21.74 -5.70 -0.71
CA VAL A 9 21.91 -6.76 0.28
C VAL A 9 20.98 -7.94 -0.05
N PHE A 10 21.55 -9.14 -0.05
CA PHE A 10 20.84 -10.40 -0.26
C PHE A 10 20.41 -11.02 1.07
N VAL A 11 19.45 -11.93 1.00
CA VAL A 11 19.19 -12.97 1.99
C VAL A 11 19.35 -14.31 1.26
N THR A 12 20.46 -14.98 1.52
CA THR A 12 20.72 -16.34 1.01
C THR A 12 20.52 -17.34 2.14
N LEU A 13 19.63 -18.30 1.90
CA LEU A 13 19.37 -19.46 2.74
C LEU A 13 19.94 -20.69 2.02
N ASP A 14 20.81 -21.44 2.69
CA ASP A 14 21.37 -22.69 2.16
C ASP A 14 20.65 -23.89 2.80
N GLU A 15 20.21 -24.84 1.97
CA GLU A 15 19.50 -26.06 2.42
C GLU A 15 20.43 -27.08 3.11
N SER A 16 21.75 -26.86 3.08
CA SER A 16 22.76 -27.69 3.72
C SER A 16 22.63 -27.75 5.24
N ASP A 17 22.84 -28.95 5.80
CA ASP A 17 22.88 -29.17 7.24
C ASP A 17 23.87 -28.22 7.95
N GLY A 18 23.36 -27.31 8.78
CA GLY A 18 24.18 -26.45 9.63
C GLY A 18 23.77 -24.99 9.56
N LEU A 19 24.73 -24.10 9.83
CA LEU A 19 24.58 -22.68 9.52
C LEU A 19 25.67 -22.32 8.52
N GLN A 20 25.25 -21.83 7.36
CA GLN A 20 26.11 -21.30 6.33
C GLN A 20 26.21 -19.78 6.46
N ASN A 21 27.37 -19.32 6.91
CA ASN A 21 27.69 -17.90 7.03
C ASN A 21 29.17 -17.69 7.30
N SER A 22 29.65 -16.47 7.02
CA SER A 22 31.07 -16.08 7.12
C SER A 22 31.78 -16.35 8.47
N THR A 23 31.04 -16.65 9.53
CA THR A 23 31.60 -16.95 10.86
C THR A 23 31.61 -18.45 11.16
N THR A 24 30.56 -19.17 10.78
CA THR A 24 30.38 -20.59 11.14
C THR A 24 31.04 -21.50 10.12
N THR A 25 30.89 -21.18 8.84
CA THR A 25 31.49 -21.89 7.71
C THR A 25 32.33 -20.91 6.90
N THR A 26 33.64 -20.98 7.09
CA THR A 26 34.58 -20.05 6.43
C THR A 26 35.13 -20.60 5.12
N THR A 27 34.85 -21.87 4.83
CA THR A 27 35.23 -22.60 3.61
C THR A 27 34.21 -23.73 3.37
N PRO A 28 33.81 -23.98 2.11
CA PRO A 28 34.05 -23.20 0.89
C PRO A 28 33.65 -21.72 0.98
N ALA A 29 34.10 -20.93 0.01
CA ALA A 29 33.88 -19.48 0.02
C ALA A 29 32.43 -19.10 -0.30
N GLU A 30 31.69 -19.99 -0.96
CA GLU A 30 30.27 -19.83 -1.26
C GLU A 30 29.45 -20.00 0.03
N ASP A 31 29.62 -21.10 0.79
CA ASP A 31 29.05 -21.29 2.15
C ASP A 31 29.28 -20.10 3.11
N ALA A 32 30.42 -19.42 2.95
CA ALA A 32 30.82 -18.31 3.78
C ALA A 32 30.10 -17.00 3.43
N ASN A 33 29.45 -16.92 2.27
CA ASN A 33 28.77 -15.74 1.77
C ASN A 33 27.26 -15.75 2.07
N ASP A 34 26.74 -16.87 2.58
CA ASP A 34 25.35 -17.06 2.99
C ASP A 34 24.97 -16.34 4.28
N ASN A 35 23.67 -16.37 4.58
CA ASN A 35 23.07 -15.57 5.62
C ASN A 35 22.28 -16.38 6.64
N ASP A 36 22.60 -17.66 6.79
CA ASP A 36 21.89 -18.55 7.70
C ASP A 36 21.99 -18.09 9.14
N ILE A 37 20.87 -18.21 9.83
CA ILE A 37 20.69 -17.82 11.22
C ILE A 37 19.86 -18.85 11.95
N LEU A 38 20.12 -19.00 13.26
CA LEU A 38 19.34 -19.89 14.11
C LEU A 38 17.85 -19.53 14.08
N LEU A 39 16.98 -20.53 13.88
CA LEU A 39 15.51 -20.44 13.95
C LEU A 39 14.99 -19.74 15.22
N ALA A 40 15.69 -19.91 16.34
CA ALA A 40 15.35 -19.26 17.61
C ALA A 40 15.48 -17.72 17.57
N SER A 41 16.11 -17.17 16.53
CA SER A 41 16.30 -15.74 16.30
C SER A 41 15.15 -15.10 15.53
N LEU A 42 14.20 -15.88 15.01
CA LEU A 42 13.10 -15.37 14.21
C LEU A 42 12.29 -14.31 14.98
N PRO A 43 11.88 -13.22 14.31
CA PRO A 43 11.00 -12.23 14.91
C PRO A 43 9.73 -12.89 15.48
N SER A 44 9.30 -12.43 16.67
CA SER A 44 8.14 -13.01 17.36
C SER A 44 6.84 -12.88 16.55
N ALA A 45 6.66 -11.77 15.82
CA ALA A 45 5.54 -11.55 14.93
C ALA A 45 5.49 -12.59 13.79
N PHE A 46 6.66 -12.95 13.24
CA PHE A 46 6.80 -13.91 12.17
C PHE A 46 6.57 -15.35 12.65
N SER A 47 7.32 -15.78 13.67
CA SER A 47 7.23 -17.14 14.24
C SER A 47 5.84 -17.46 14.81
N SER A 48 5.19 -16.48 15.47
CA SER A 48 3.82 -16.65 15.99
C SER A 48 2.81 -16.79 14.85
N ARG A 49 2.96 -16.03 13.77
CA ARG A 49 2.05 -16.12 12.62
C ARG A 49 2.20 -17.47 11.90
N LEU A 50 3.43 -17.93 11.66
CA LEU A 50 3.69 -19.24 11.06
C LEU A 50 3.13 -20.40 11.91
N THR A 51 3.24 -20.29 13.24
CA THR A 51 2.61 -21.25 14.17
C THR A 51 1.08 -21.23 14.04
N ALA A 52 0.47 -20.04 13.95
CA ALA A 52 -0.98 -19.91 13.78
C ALA A 52 -1.47 -20.46 12.43
N LEU A 53 -0.62 -20.42 11.40
CA LEU A 53 -0.85 -21.04 10.10
C LEU A 53 -0.58 -22.56 10.07
N ALA A 54 -0.16 -23.14 11.20
CA ALA A 54 0.21 -24.54 11.33
C ALA A 54 1.32 -24.98 10.36
N ALA A 55 2.28 -24.10 10.07
CA ALA A 55 3.39 -24.37 9.15
C ALA A 55 4.31 -25.52 9.61
N GLY A 56 4.31 -25.86 10.91
CA GLY A 56 5.23 -26.82 11.50
C GLY A 56 6.52 -26.17 11.97
N THR A 57 7.62 -26.92 11.93
CA THR A 57 8.97 -26.44 12.29
C THR A 57 9.77 -26.27 11.01
N ALA A 58 10.27 -25.05 10.78
CA ALA A 58 11.18 -24.79 9.67
C ALA A 58 12.50 -25.54 9.88
N THR A 59 13.15 -25.93 8.79
CA THR A 59 14.42 -26.64 8.77
C THR A 59 15.58 -25.63 8.76
N GLU A 60 15.44 -24.55 7.99
CA GLU A 60 16.45 -23.48 7.86
C GLU A 60 15.83 -22.08 8.04
N ALA A 61 16.70 -21.09 8.28
CA ALA A 61 16.35 -19.67 8.27
C ALA A 61 17.54 -18.81 7.88
N ALA A 62 17.26 -17.71 7.18
CA ALA A 62 18.26 -16.69 6.86
C ALA A 62 17.74 -15.27 7.15
N LEU A 63 18.69 -14.35 7.33
CA LEU A 63 18.42 -12.93 7.56
C LEU A 63 19.31 -12.07 6.67
N SER A 64 18.72 -11.16 5.90
CA SER A 64 19.44 -10.33 4.94
C SER A 64 20.73 -9.71 5.49
N GLY A 65 21.86 -10.01 4.86
CA GLY A 65 23.20 -9.51 5.26
C GLY A 65 23.69 -9.96 6.64
N TYR A 66 23.12 -11.04 7.19
CA TYR A 66 23.63 -11.66 8.41
C TYR A 66 24.93 -12.40 8.13
N THR A 67 25.89 -12.28 9.05
CA THR A 67 27.26 -12.82 8.84
C THR A 67 27.69 -13.84 9.89
N GLY A 68 26.84 -14.14 10.88
CA GLY A 68 27.19 -14.96 12.05
C GLY A 68 28.04 -14.25 13.12
N ALA A 69 28.57 -13.05 12.84
CA ALA A 69 29.44 -12.35 13.77
C ALA A 69 28.68 -11.93 15.05
N VAL A 70 29.37 -11.92 16.20
CA VAL A 70 28.75 -11.57 17.48
C VAL A 70 28.11 -10.18 17.42
N GLY A 71 26.81 -10.10 17.67
CA GLY A 71 26.04 -8.86 17.64
C GLY A 71 25.64 -8.38 16.24
N ASN A 72 25.97 -9.12 15.18
CA ASN A 72 25.39 -8.90 13.87
C ASN A 72 23.89 -9.21 13.94
N THR A 73 23.06 -8.32 13.38
CA THR A 73 21.59 -8.45 13.36
C THR A 73 21.05 -8.32 11.94
N GLY A 74 21.88 -8.66 10.93
CA GLY A 74 21.58 -8.41 9.54
C GLY A 74 21.69 -6.94 9.13
N SER A 75 21.39 -6.68 7.87
CA SER A 75 21.41 -5.38 7.20
C SER A 75 20.12 -5.18 6.42
N ASN A 76 19.72 -3.92 6.22
CA ASN A 76 18.54 -3.61 5.44
C ASN A 76 18.70 -4.07 3.99
N ALA A 77 17.72 -4.80 3.47
CA ALA A 77 17.63 -5.19 2.06
C ALA A 77 17.12 -4.02 1.18
N PHE A 78 16.36 -3.12 1.79
CA PHE A 78 15.88 -1.89 1.17
C PHE A 78 15.83 -0.74 2.16
N THR A 79 15.96 0.48 1.64
CA THR A 79 15.63 1.71 2.34
C THR A 79 14.45 2.38 1.66
N LEU A 80 13.75 3.23 2.41
CA LEU A 80 12.66 4.01 1.87
C LEU A 80 12.64 5.41 2.47
N SER A 81 12.02 6.32 1.74
CA SER A 81 11.64 7.65 2.22
C SER A 81 10.16 7.87 1.88
N PRO A 82 9.33 8.33 2.84
CA PRO A 82 8.00 8.82 2.48
C PRO A 82 8.12 10.00 1.52
N ASP A 83 7.02 10.30 0.83
CA ASP A 83 6.87 11.58 0.16
C ASP A 83 6.99 12.74 1.16
N PRO A 84 7.46 13.92 0.72
CA PRO A 84 7.43 15.09 1.57
C PRO A 84 5.97 15.36 2.05
N GLY A 85 5.83 15.63 3.35
CA GLY A 85 4.54 15.75 4.04
C GLY A 85 3.80 14.43 4.33
N ALA A 86 4.27 13.28 3.84
CA ALA A 86 3.64 11.98 4.05
C ALA A 86 4.26 11.19 5.21
N THR A 87 3.50 10.23 5.74
CA THR A 87 3.99 9.21 6.68
C THR A 87 3.67 7.82 6.16
N ILE A 88 4.67 6.93 6.11
CA ILE A 88 4.45 5.52 5.76
C ILE A 88 3.49 4.90 6.77
N THR A 89 2.42 4.30 6.27
CA THR A 89 1.39 3.62 7.05
C THR A 89 1.47 2.11 6.97
N ASP A 90 2.08 1.57 5.92
CA ASP A 90 2.16 0.13 5.68
C ASP A 90 3.35 -0.24 4.77
N LEU A 91 3.89 -1.43 4.98
CA LEU A 91 4.88 -2.10 4.13
C LEU A 91 4.40 -3.53 3.89
N SER A 92 4.43 -3.99 2.65
CA SER A 92 3.92 -5.33 2.35
C SER A 92 4.65 -6.01 1.21
N PHE A 93 4.56 -7.34 1.17
CA PHE A 93 4.87 -8.09 -0.04
C PHE A 93 3.72 -7.98 -1.02
N VAL A 94 4.04 -7.60 -2.26
CA VAL A 94 3.10 -7.45 -3.37
C VAL A 94 3.68 -8.09 -4.64
N GLY A 95 2.81 -8.36 -5.61
CA GLY A 95 3.24 -8.80 -6.93
C GLY A 95 3.66 -7.64 -7.82
N SER A 96 4.05 -7.94 -9.06
CA SER A 96 4.46 -6.95 -10.06
C SER A 96 3.38 -5.91 -10.41
N SER A 97 2.11 -6.16 -10.10
CA SER A 97 1.04 -5.17 -10.24
C SER A 97 0.90 -4.21 -9.05
N GLY A 98 1.60 -4.47 -7.94
CA GLY A 98 1.41 -3.77 -6.65
C GLY A 98 0.26 -4.32 -5.81
N ALA A 99 -0.48 -5.32 -6.31
CA ALA A 99 -1.51 -6.01 -5.54
C ALA A 99 -0.92 -7.12 -4.67
N PRO A 100 -1.56 -7.51 -3.55
CA PRO A 100 -1.17 -8.69 -2.79
C PRO A 100 -1.09 -9.94 -3.67
N LEU A 101 -0.07 -10.77 -3.44
CA LEU A 101 0.09 -12.06 -4.11
C LEU A 101 -1.04 -13.00 -3.65
N ASN A 102 -1.68 -13.67 -4.59
CA ASN A 102 -2.81 -14.56 -4.31
C ASN A 102 -2.84 -15.72 -5.30
N GLY A 103 -1.88 -16.63 -5.15
CA GLY A 103 -1.76 -17.82 -6.00
C GLY A 103 -0.99 -17.59 -7.29
N LEU A 104 -0.02 -16.66 -7.27
CA LEU A 104 0.92 -16.53 -8.38
C LEU A 104 1.88 -17.72 -8.36
N ASP A 105 2.05 -18.40 -9.49
CA ASP A 105 3.05 -19.48 -9.62
C ASP A 105 4.46 -18.91 -9.40
N SER A 106 5.24 -19.50 -8.48
CA SER A 106 6.61 -19.06 -8.22
C SER A 106 7.60 -19.54 -9.27
N GLY A 107 7.23 -20.54 -10.08
CA GLY A 107 8.16 -21.28 -10.94
C GLY A 107 9.09 -22.24 -10.18
N LEU A 108 8.93 -22.34 -8.86
CA LEU A 108 9.64 -23.29 -7.99
C LEU A 108 8.75 -24.50 -7.73
N ASP A 109 9.36 -25.66 -7.57
CA ASP A 109 8.69 -26.90 -7.20
C ASP A 109 9.28 -27.45 -5.90
N THR A 110 8.49 -28.16 -5.11
CA THR A 110 8.99 -29.07 -4.07
C THR A 110 9.83 -30.18 -4.69
N LEU A 111 10.63 -30.88 -3.88
CA LEU A 111 11.45 -32.02 -4.34
C LEU A 111 10.62 -33.10 -5.08
N ASP A 112 9.36 -33.31 -4.69
CA ASP A 112 8.44 -34.26 -5.34
C ASP A 112 7.78 -33.75 -6.63
N GLY A 113 8.05 -32.50 -7.02
CA GLY A 113 7.58 -31.88 -8.25
C GLY A 113 6.22 -31.17 -8.12
N THR A 114 5.79 -30.84 -6.91
CA THR A 114 4.58 -30.04 -6.68
C THR A 114 4.89 -28.56 -6.79
N SER A 115 4.23 -27.86 -7.71
CA SER A 115 4.46 -26.43 -7.93
C SER A 115 4.07 -25.58 -6.73
N ILE A 116 4.86 -24.55 -6.46
CA ILE A 116 4.71 -23.67 -5.32
C ILE A 116 4.04 -22.37 -5.77
N PHE A 117 3.02 -21.94 -5.04
CA PHE A 117 2.28 -20.71 -5.32
C PHE A 117 2.47 -19.68 -4.22
N LEU A 118 2.63 -18.42 -4.61
CA LEU A 118 2.91 -17.27 -3.75
C LEU A 118 1.63 -16.61 -3.23
N TYR A 119 1.62 -16.32 -1.93
CA TYR A 119 0.54 -15.61 -1.25
C TYR A 119 1.10 -14.55 -0.29
N THR A 120 0.56 -13.34 -0.33
CA THR A 120 0.72 -12.38 0.77
C THR A 120 -0.24 -12.77 1.89
N ASP A 121 0.26 -12.90 3.11
CA ASP A 121 -0.59 -13.29 4.25
C ASP A 121 -1.64 -12.21 4.56
N THR A 122 -2.89 -12.64 4.72
CA THR A 122 -4.04 -11.73 4.86
C THR A 122 -4.20 -11.13 6.27
N THR A 123 -3.42 -11.59 7.26
CA THR A 123 -3.45 -11.04 8.62
C THR A 123 -2.22 -10.21 8.91
N ASN A 124 -1.08 -10.54 8.28
CA ASN A 124 0.15 -9.77 8.34
C ASN A 124 0.81 -9.78 6.95
N ASN A 125 0.51 -8.75 6.17
CA ASN A 125 0.98 -8.54 4.80
C ASN A 125 2.51 -8.33 4.67
N ASN A 126 3.23 -8.17 5.78
CA ASN A 126 4.69 -8.27 5.82
C ASN A 126 5.19 -9.70 5.60
N ILE A 127 4.30 -10.70 5.51
CA ILE A 127 4.65 -12.11 5.30
C ILE A 127 4.26 -12.57 3.89
N LEU A 128 5.23 -13.15 3.19
CA LEU A 128 5.07 -13.92 1.96
C LEU A 128 5.06 -15.41 2.30
N LEU A 129 4.18 -16.17 1.65
CA LEU A 129 4.08 -17.62 1.79
C LEU A 129 4.23 -18.29 0.42
N GLY A 130 5.14 -19.25 0.30
CA GLY A 130 5.16 -20.22 -0.79
C GLY A 130 4.42 -21.49 -0.36
N ARG A 131 3.32 -21.84 -1.04
CA ARG A 131 2.49 -23.01 -0.70
C ARG A 131 2.46 -24.04 -1.81
N ALA A 132 2.63 -25.32 -1.46
CA ALA A 132 2.57 -26.42 -2.41
C ALA A 132 1.16 -26.60 -3.00
N GLY A 133 1.02 -26.56 -4.32
CA GLY A 133 -0.20 -26.92 -5.05
C GLY A 133 -1.40 -25.96 -4.93
N GLY A 134 -1.39 -25.01 -4.00
CA GLY A 134 -2.46 -24.00 -3.87
C GLY A 134 -2.62 -23.38 -2.48
N SER A 135 -3.70 -22.61 -2.29
CA SER A 135 -3.90 -21.74 -1.12
C SER A 135 -4.09 -22.47 0.20
N THR A 136 -4.46 -23.75 0.16
CA THR A 136 -4.60 -24.61 1.34
C THR A 136 -3.47 -25.63 1.46
N GLY A 137 -2.48 -25.57 0.57
CA GLY A 137 -1.32 -26.44 0.63
C GLY A 137 -0.41 -26.10 1.79
N ASP A 138 0.49 -27.04 2.09
CA ASP A 138 1.51 -26.87 3.10
C ASP A 138 2.44 -25.70 2.72
N ILE A 139 2.97 -25.01 3.73
CA ILE A 139 3.91 -23.91 3.53
C ILE A 139 5.27 -24.53 3.30
N VAL A 140 5.86 -24.29 2.13
CA VAL A 140 7.19 -24.79 1.74
C VAL A 140 8.26 -23.80 2.18
N PHE A 141 8.05 -22.51 1.94
CA PHE A 141 8.90 -21.45 2.46
C PHE A 141 8.05 -20.24 2.88
N ALA A 142 8.63 -19.36 3.67
CA ALA A 142 8.05 -18.06 3.97
C ALA A 142 9.11 -16.98 4.06
N ALA A 143 8.73 -15.74 3.71
CA ALA A 143 9.59 -14.57 3.92
C ALA A 143 8.87 -13.52 4.78
N TYR A 144 9.64 -12.68 5.48
CA TYR A 144 9.11 -11.65 6.36
C TYR A 144 9.88 -10.34 6.25
N ILE A 145 9.14 -9.22 6.16
CA ILE A 145 9.68 -7.87 6.26
C ILE A 145 9.80 -7.48 7.73
N GLU A 146 11.03 -7.40 8.24
CA GLU A 146 11.30 -6.72 9.52
C GLU A 146 11.54 -5.24 9.26
N GLU A 147 10.57 -4.40 9.62
CA GLU A 147 10.66 -2.95 9.49
C GLU A 147 11.76 -2.36 10.39
N THR A 148 12.46 -1.36 9.87
CA THR A 148 13.54 -0.66 10.57
C THR A 148 13.34 0.85 10.54
N GLY A 149 13.83 1.53 11.57
CA GLY A 149 13.65 2.97 11.77
C GLY A 149 12.43 3.33 12.63
N SER A 150 12.42 4.55 13.17
CA SER A 150 11.25 5.14 13.83
C SER A 150 11.21 6.65 13.52
N PRO A 151 10.40 7.12 12.55
CA PRO A 151 9.46 6.36 11.71
C PRO A 151 10.19 5.37 10.76
N VAL A 152 9.44 4.46 10.15
CA VAL A 152 10.00 3.41 9.28
C VAL A 152 10.76 4.03 8.10
N THR A 153 12.00 3.57 7.87
CA THR A 153 12.90 4.05 6.81
C THR A 153 13.55 2.93 6.00
N GLY A 154 13.16 1.67 6.24
CA GLY A 154 13.61 0.53 5.45
C GLY A 154 13.20 -0.79 6.09
N GLY A 155 13.74 -1.89 5.58
CA GLY A 155 13.47 -3.20 6.15
C GLY A 155 14.56 -4.23 5.87
N LYS A 156 14.63 -5.24 6.73
CA LYS A 156 15.38 -6.47 6.54
C LYS A 156 14.43 -7.56 6.05
N ILE A 157 14.96 -8.53 5.33
CA ILE A 157 14.19 -9.70 4.88
C ILE A 157 14.67 -10.92 5.66
N TRP A 158 13.71 -11.64 6.22
CA TRP A 158 13.91 -12.98 6.76
C TRP A 158 13.34 -13.99 5.78
N THR A 159 13.99 -15.15 5.64
CA THR A 159 13.45 -16.31 4.93
C THR A 159 13.51 -17.53 5.84
N VAL A 160 12.56 -18.45 5.67
CA VAL A 160 12.54 -19.78 6.31
C VAL A 160 12.09 -20.80 5.29
N LEU A 161 12.60 -22.02 5.43
CA LEU A 161 12.26 -23.17 4.61
C LEU A 161 11.71 -24.29 5.49
N TYR A 162 10.75 -25.06 4.98
CA TYR A 162 10.06 -26.16 5.67
C TYR A 162 10.17 -27.49 4.91
N GLU A 163 10.34 -27.42 3.60
CA GLU A 163 10.54 -28.57 2.72
C GLU A 163 11.57 -28.18 1.64
N PRO A 164 12.51 -29.07 1.28
CA PRO A 164 13.52 -28.81 0.26
C PRO A 164 12.93 -28.40 -1.08
N LEU A 165 13.59 -27.45 -1.74
CA LEU A 165 13.23 -27.05 -3.09
C LEU A 165 13.86 -27.99 -4.12
N LYS A 166 13.26 -28.04 -5.31
CA LYS A 166 13.82 -28.81 -6.40
C LYS A 166 14.81 -27.96 -7.20
N HIS A 167 16.09 -28.25 -7.02
CA HIS A 167 17.18 -27.62 -7.76
C HIS A 167 17.41 -28.25 -9.14
N PRO A 168 17.60 -27.44 -10.21
CA PRO A 168 17.97 -27.92 -11.54
C PRO A 168 19.27 -28.74 -11.59
N ASP A 169 20.30 -28.34 -10.84
CA ASP A 169 21.59 -29.03 -10.76
C ASP A 169 21.88 -29.54 -9.34
N THR A 170 21.31 -30.69 -8.99
CA THR A 170 21.50 -31.36 -7.69
C THR A 170 22.93 -31.88 -7.44
N SER A 171 23.91 -31.53 -8.29
CA SER A 171 25.32 -31.84 -8.08
C SER A 171 26.13 -30.62 -7.66
N ASN A 172 25.51 -29.44 -7.71
CA ASN A 172 26.06 -28.17 -7.29
C ASN A 172 25.34 -27.72 -6.00
N PRO A 173 25.98 -27.78 -4.82
CA PRO A 173 25.35 -27.27 -3.59
C PRO A 173 24.99 -25.79 -3.72
N ASP A 174 25.76 -25.02 -4.49
CA ASP A 174 25.50 -23.59 -4.68
C ASP A 174 24.54 -23.32 -5.87
N ASP A 175 23.65 -24.28 -6.22
CA ASP A 175 22.64 -24.06 -7.29
C ASP A 175 21.55 -23.14 -6.75
N ALA A 176 21.53 -21.88 -7.19
CA ALA A 176 20.65 -20.87 -6.64
C ALA A 176 19.28 -20.80 -7.33
N LEU A 177 18.22 -20.73 -6.51
CA LEU A 177 16.86 -20.39 -6.90
C LEU A 177 16.46 -19.03 -6.30
N ASP A 178 15.64 -18.26 -7.04
CA ASP A 178 15.13 -16.98 -6.57
C ASP A 178 13.67 -16.74 -7.01
N LEU A 179 13.15 -15.54 -6.70
CA LEU A 179 11.80 -15.11 -7.06
C LEU A 179 11.81 -13.88 -7.98
N ASP A 180 12.83 -13.76 -8.84
CA ASP A 180 13.05 -12.58 -9.69
C ASP A 180 11.80 -12.17 -10.48
N GLY A 181 11.47 -10.89 -10.40
CA GLY A 181 10.34 -10.31 -11.12
C GLY A 181 8.95 -10.74 -10.64
N LEU A 182 8.86 -11.56 -9.59
CA LEU A 182 7.60 -12.04 -9.02
C LEU A 182 7.24 -11.29 -7.73
N VAL A 183 8.21 -11.06 -6.86
CA VAL A 183 8.00 -10.49 -5.52
C VAL A 183 8.57 -9.08 -5.41
N PHE A 184 7.74 -8.19 -4.88
CA PHE A 184 8.05 -6.78 -4.68
C PHE A 184 7.72 -6.34 -3.25
N ILE A 185 8.43 -5.31 -2.77
CA ILE A 185 8.04 -4.53 -1.59
C ILE A 185 7.15 -3.38 -2.04
N GLY A 186 5.92 -3.33 -1.52
CA GLY A 186 5.01 -2.20 -1.66
C GLY A 186 4.98 -1.36 -0.39
N THR A 187 4.67 -0.07 -0.53
CA THR A 187 4.43 0.84 0.60
C THR A 187 3.04 1.45 0.51
N SER A 188 2.46 1.80 1.64
CA SER A 188 1.38 2.77 1.72
C SER A 188 1.82 3.92 2.60
N GLN A 189 1.30 5.12 2.32
CA GLN A 189 1.52 6.29 3.13
C GLN A 189 0.24 7.11 3.21
N ASN A 190 0.12 7.87 4.29
CA ASN A 190 -0.94 8.84 4.48
C ASN A 190 -0.38 10.26 4.33
N MET A 191 -1.19 11.13 3.73
CA MET A 191 -0.91 12.56 3.64
C MET A 191 -2.06 13.34 4.27
N GLU A 192 -1.75 14.08 5.32
CA GLU A 192 -2.70 14.96 5.99
C GLU A 192 -2.57 16.38 5.42
N PHE A 193 -3.70 16.96 5.03
CA PHE A 193 -3.77 18.28 4.44
C PHE A 193 -4.19 19.34 5.46
N SER A 194 -3.62 20.54 5.34
CA SER A 194 -3.89 21.65 6.23
C SER A 194 -4.93 22.59 5.63
N LEU A 195 -5.95 22.92 6.42
CA LEU A 195 -6.95 23.95 6.11
C LEU A 195 -6.77 25.20 6.99
N ALA A 196 -5.60 25.36 7.60
CA ALA A 196 -5.30 26.54 8.39
C ALA A 196 -5.42 27.80 7.50
N ASN A 197 -6.22 28.77 7.95
CA ASN A 197 -6.52 30.01 7.22
C ASN A 197 -7.34 29.84 5.92
N ALA A 198 -8.04 28.71 5.73
CA ALA A 198 -8.94 28.56 4.59
C ALA A 198 -9.99 29.70 4.52
N PRO A 199 -10.23 30.36 3.37
CA PRO A 199 -11.19 31.44 3.29
C PRO A 199 -12.60 30.96 3.66
N SER A 200 -13.26 31.69 4.57
CA SER A 200 -14.59 31.35 5.06
C SER A 200 -15.68 31.79 4.08
N GLY A 201 -16.81 31.10 4.06
CA GLY A 201 -17.96 31.45 3.21
C GLY A 201 -18.05 30.58 1.96
N GLN A 202 -18.84 31.05 0.99
CA GLN A 202 -18.98 30.39 -0.32
C GLN A 202 -17.81 30.80 -1.21
N ASN A 203 -17.17 29.81 -1.81
CA ASN A 203 -16.10 29.98 -2.79
C ASN A 203 -16.38 29.11 -4.02
N LEU A 204 -15.76 29.42 -5.17
CA LEU A 204 -15.77 28.52 -6.33
C LEU A 204 -14.96 27.25 -6.05
N PHE A 205 -13.76 27.44 -5.51
CA PHE A 205 -12.85 26.35 -5.17
C PHE A 205 -12.12 26.62 -3.86
N LEU A 206 -11.46 25.59 -3.33
CA LEU A 206 -10.40 25.71 -2.35
C LEU A 206 -9.22 24.89 -2.83
N MET A 207 -8.03 25.47 -2.85
CA MET A 207 -6.79 24.76 -3.14
C MET A 207 -5.93 24.74 -1.88
N PHE A 208 -5.60 23.56 -1.37
CA PHE A 208 -4.93 23.40 -0.07
C PHE A 208 -3.94 22.24 -0.08
N THR A 209 -2.85 22.39 0.69
CA THR A 209 -1.72 21.45 0.71
C THR A 209 -1.38 21.05 2.15
N THR A 210 -0.31 20.29 2.34
CA THR A 210 0.20 19.86 3.63
C THR A 210 0.69 21.05 4.47
N MET A 211 0.90 20.83 5.78
CA MET A 211 1.58 21.82 6.61
C MET A 211 3.05 21.94 6.17
N ASP A 212 3.58 23.16 6.11
CA ASP A 212 4.96 23.47 5.72
C ASP A 212 5.41 22.79 4.39
N PRO A 213 4.71 23.04 3.27
CA PRO A 213 5.03 22.41 1.99
C PRO A 213 6.41 22.82 1.48
N THR A 214 7.02 21.93 0.70
CA THR A 214 8.20 22.21 -0.13
C THR A 214 7.80 23.11 -1.29
N VAL A 215 8.51 24.22 -1.43
CA VAL A 215 8.26 25.22 -2.47
C VAL A 215 9.51 25.47 -3.28
N VAL A 216 9.36 25.46 -4.60
CA VAL A 216 10.43 25.72 -5.56
C VAL A 216 10.00 26.81 -6.55
N GLU A 217 10.96 27.61 -7.00
CA GLU A 217 10.69 28.58 -8.06
C GLU A 217 10.80 27.91 -9.43
N VAL A 218 9.70 27.90 -10.20
CA VAL A 218 9.66 27.40 -11.57
C VAL A 218 9.19 28.51 -12.49
N ALA A 219 10.04 28.91 -13.43
CA ALA A 219 9.74 29.98 -14.40
C ALA A 219 9.25 31.30 -13.75
N GLY A 220 9.79 31.65 -12.57
CA GLY A 220 9.43 32.88 -11.85
C GLY A 220 8.16 32.77 -10.99
N VAL A 221 7.57 31.57 -10.87
CA VAL A 221 6.39 31.29 -10.04
C VAL A 221 6.79 30.37 -8.90
N MET A 222 6.41 30.70 -7.67
CA MET A 222 6.60 29.83 -6.51
C MET A 222 5.58 28.69 -6.55
N ARG A 223 6.06 27.46 -6.66
CA ARG A 223 5.26 26.25 -6.87
C ARG A 223 5.45 25.29 -5.71
N ILE A 224 4.34 24.80 -5.16
CA ILE A 224 4.31 23.74 -4.16
C ILE A 224 4.51 22.41 -4.87
N THR A 225 5.58 21.69 -4.54
CA THR A 225 5.88 20.38 -5.15
C THR A 225 5.12 19.24 -4.48
N ASP A 226 4.73 19.42 -3.23
CA ASP A 226 3.92 18.47 -2.49
C ASP A 226 2.52 18.36 -3.11
N PRO A 227 1.85 17.22 -2.91
CA PRO A 227 0.45 17.05 -3.25
C PRO A 227 -0.41 18.19 -2.69
N THR A 228 -1.35 18.61 -3.51
CA THR A 228 -2.31 19.66 -3.23
C THR A 228 -3.69 19.15 -3.65
N ILE A 229 -4.69 19.46 -2.85
CA ILE A 229 -6.08 19.13 -3.13
C ILE A 229 -6.80 20.38 -3.61
N ILE A 230 -7.53 20.25 -4.71
CA ILE A 230 -8.50 21.23 -5.18
C ILE A 230 -9.89 20.68 -4.88
N ALA A 231 -10.64 21.37 -4.04
CA ALA A 231 -12.01 21.02 -3.70
C ALA A 231 -13.00 22.01 -4.33
N THR A 232 -14.05 21.50 -4.97
CA THR A 232 -15.14 22.29 -5.57
C THR A 232 -16.49 21.66 -5.24
N GLY A 233 -17.58 22.43 -5.39
CA GLY A 233 -18.92 21.86 -5.41
C GLY A 233 -19.09 20.83 -6.54
N LYS A 234 -20.19 20.08 -6.53
CA LYS A 234 -20.43 19.03 -7.53
C LYS A 234 -20.58 19.59 -8.95
N ASN A 235 -21.17 20.76 -9.16
CA ASN A 235 -21.30 21.40 -10.48
C ASN A 235 -21.00 22.90 -10.34
N PRO A 236 -19.73 23.29 -10.17
CA PRO A 236 -19.36 24.68 -9.96
C PRO A 236 -19.63 25.53 -11.21
N ALA A 237 -19.71 26.85 -11.03
CA ALA A 237 -19.88 27.77 -12.15
C ALA A 237 -18.63 27.72 -13.04
N ASN A 238 -18.82 27.40 -14.31
CA ASN A 238 -17.74 27.40 -15.29
C ASN A 238 -17.48 28.83 -15.80
N GLN A 239 -16.27 29.34 -15.58
CA GLN A 239 -15.82 30.68 -15.95
C GLN A 239 -14.95 30.66 -17.21
N SER A 240 -14.95 29.60 -18.01
CA SER A 240 -14.21 29.54 -19.27
C SER A 240 -14.80 30.38 -20.41
N GLY A 241 -16.02 30.93 -20.22
CA GLY A 241 -16.56 32.01 -21.05
C GLY A 241 -16.64 31.72 -22.56
N LEU A 242 -16.87 32.76 -23.36
CA LEU A 242 -16.60 32.73 -24.81
C LEU A 242 -15.14 33.12 -25.09
N ASP A 243 -14.53 33.92 -24.22
CA ASP A 243 -13.13 34.30 -24.23
C ASP A 243 -12.49 34.00 -22.86
N PRO A 244 -11.76 32.89 -22.70
CA PRO A 244 -11.11 32.51 -21.45
C PRO A 244 -10.11 33.54 -20.90
N ALA A 245 -9.77 34.57 -21.67
CA ALA A 245 -8.87 35.65 -21.26
C ALA A 245 -9.60 36.93 -20.81
N ASP A 246 -10.93 37.01 -20.89
CA ASP A 246 -11.74 38.17 -20.52
C ASP A 246 -12.65 37.87 -19.32
N PRO A 247 -12.29 38.27 -18.09
CA PRO A 247 -13.08 37.98 -16.89
C PRO A 247 -14.45 38.70 -16.85
N SER A 248 -14.79 39.48 -17.88
CA SER A 248 -16.10 40.12 -18.00
C SER A 248 -17.21 39.19 -18.50
N ASP A 249 -16.86 38.02 -19.04
CA ASP A 249 -17.82 36.97 -19.40
C ASP A 249 -17.88 35.80 -18.39
N ASP A 250 -17.01 35.82 -17.37
CA ASP A 250 -17.02 34.89 -16.23
C ASP A 250 -18.41 34.79 -15.60
N LEU A 251 -18.89 33.55 -15.45
CA LEU A 251 -20.10 33.29 -14.71
C LEU A 251 -19.89 33.56 -13.22
N ASN A 252 -20.89 34.12 -12.56
CA ASN A 252 -20.85 34.29 -11.11
C ASN A 252 -20.92 32.92 -10.42
N ILE A 253 -20.13 32.72 -9.37
CA ILE A 253 -20.06 31.45 -8.62
C ILE A 253 -21.44 30.95 -8.14
N THR A 254 -22.38 31.88 -7.89
CA THR A 254 -23.75 31.55 -7.45
C THR A 254 -24.64 30.94 -8.54
N THR A 255 -24.14 30.81 -9.78
CA THR A 255 -24.82 30.11 -10.87
C THR A 255 -24.55 28.60 -10.88
N GLY A 256 -23.59 28.13 -10.08
CA GLY A 256 -23.27 26.73 -9.86
C GLY A 256 -23.13 26.40 -8.37
N ASP A 257 -22.65 25.18 -8.10
CA ASP A 257 -22.41 24.69 -6.75
C ASP A 257 -21.16 25.34 -6.15
N THR A 258 -21.28 25.90 -4.95
CA THR A 258 -20.16 26.52 -4.22
C THR A 258 -19.59 25.56 -3.20
N ILE A 259 -18.31 25.72 -2.84
CA ILE A 259 -17.72 25.04 -1.69
C ILE A 259 -17.68 25.99 -0.48
N ASN A 260 -18.06 25.46 0.67
CA ASN A 260 -18.06 26.19 1.94
C ASN A 260 -17.07 25.59 2.90
N THR A 261 -16.37 26.46 3.64
CA THR A 261 -15.67 26.04 4.87
C THR A 261 -16.22 26.74 6.10
N SER A 262 -16.26 25.98 7.20
CA SER A 262 -16.52 26.54 8.52
C SER A 262 -15.30 26.36 9.43
N GLN A 263 -14.81 27.46 10.00
CA GLN A 263 -13.72 27.45 11.00
C GLN A 263 -14.25 27.59 12.45
N ALA A 264 -15.56 27.63 12.65
CA ALA A 264 -16.15 27.99 13.93
C ALA A 264 -16.16 26.80 14.91
N GLY A 265 -15.12 26.72 15.75
CA GLY A 265 -15.14 25.94 17.01
C GLY A 265 -14.73 24.47 16.94
N GLY A 266 -14.13 24.01 15.83
CA GLY A 266 -13.65 22.64 15.62
C GLY A 266 -12.69 22.53 14.42
N PRO A 267 -12.30 21.31 13.99
CA PRO A 267 -11.55 21.11 12.74
C PRO A 267 -12.34 21.66 11.55
N THR A 268 -11.65 22.26 10.57
CA THR A 268 -12.30 22.83 9.38
C THR A 268 -13.08 21.75 8.63
N THR A 269 -14.34 22.03 8.35
CA THR A 269 -15.24 21.13 7.62
C THR A 269 -15.57 21.72 6.26
N PHE A 270 -15.87 20.85 5.31
CA PHE A 270 -16.38 21.18 3.99
C PHE A 270 -17.87 20.87 3.91
N GLY A 271 -18.62 21.80 3.36
CA GLY A 271 -19.90 21.49 2.75
C GLY A 271 -20.08 22.29 1.48
N THR A 272 -21.31 22.39 1.00
CA THR A 272 -21.60 23.01 -0.29
C THR A 272 -22.84 23.89 -0.18
N ASN A 273 -23.00 24.85 -1.09
CA ASN A 273 -24.19 25.68 -1.22
C ASN A 273 -24.66 26.30 0.11
N ASN A 274 -25.70 25.72 0.72
CA ASN A 274 -26.28 26.17 1.99
C ASN A 274 -25.60 25.57 3.23
N GLN A 275 -24.27 25.45 3.19
CA GLN A 275 -23.34 24.98 4.23
C GLN A 275 -23.20 23.48 4.39
N MET A 276 -24.28 22.67 4.39
CA MET A 276 -24.18 21.19 4.46
C MET A 276 -24.43 20.55 3.10
N ILE A 277 -23.89 19.35 2.89
CA ILE A 277 -24.15 18.53 1.70
C ILE A 277 -25.53 17.89 1.83
N VAL A 278 -26.52 18.48 1.15
CA VAL A 278 -27.89 17.93 1.12
C VAL A 278 -28.06 16.90 -0.01
N GLU A 279 -29.23 16.28 -0.11
CA GLU A 279 -29.47 15.19 -1.05
C GLU A 279 -29.08 15.54 -2.50
N GLN A 280 -28.30 14.65 -3.13
CA GLN A 280 -27.76 14.76 -4.49
C GLN A 280 -26.70 15.85 -4.73
N GLU A 281 -26.35 16.63 -3.70
CA GLU A 281 -25.18 17.51 -3.71
C GLU A 281 -23.92 16.73 -3.33
N GLY A 282 -22.76 17.34 -3.58
CA GLY A 282 -21.48 16.72 -3.29
C GLY A 282 -20.30 17.66 -3.48
N ILE A 283 -19.12 17.13 -3.18
CA ILE A 283 -17.85 17.83 -3.32
C ILE A 283 -16.94 16.97 -4.20
N ARG A 284 -16.32 17.62 -5.19
CA ARG A 284 -15.22 17.02 -5.95
C ARG A 284 -13.90 17.40 -5.32
N PHE A 285 -13.05 16.41 -5.09
CA PHE A 285 -11.66 16.60 -4.68
C PHE A 285 -10.76 16.12 -5.83
N THR A 286 -9.88 17.00 -6.31
CA THR A 286 -8.90 16.73 -7.37
C THR A 286 -7.50 16.83 -6.78
N PHE A 287 -6.61 15.91 -7.14
CA PHE A 287 -5.29 15.77 -6.56
C PHE A 287 -4.24 16.21 -7.57
N VAL A 288 -3.40 17.16 -7.19
CA VAL A 288 -2.44 17.80 -8.10
C VAL A 288 -1.08 18.00 -7.42
N THR A 289 -0.07 18.35 -8.22
CA THR A 289 1.23 18.87 -7.77
C THR A 289 1.62 20.10 -8.58
N GLY A 290 2.58 20.88 -8.07
CA GLY A 290 3.01 22.12 -8.71
C GLY A 290 1.97 23.23 -8.58
N ALA A 291 1.19 23.25 -7.50
CA ALA A 291 0.21 24.31 -7.25
C ALA A 291 0.91 25.67 -7.03
N ARG A 292 0.32 26.75 -7.54
CA ARG A 292 0.85 28.10 -7.34
C ARG A 292 0.66 28.53 -5.87
N GLN A 293 1.75 28.90 -5.21
CA GLN A 293 1.79 29.07 -3.75
C GLN A 293 0.90 30.20 -3.22
N ASP A 294 0.82 31.32 -3.94
CA ASP A 294 0.08 32.52 -3.47
C ASP A 294 -1.44 32.33 -3.49
N VAL A 295 -1.96 31.46 -4.36
CA VAL A 295 -3.38 31.07 -4.45
C VAL A 295 -3.65 29.66 -3.93
N THR A 296 -2.80 29.19 -3.01
CA THR A 296 -3.00 27.94 -2.28
C THR A 296 -3.04 28.25 -0.79
N ILE A 297 -3.98 27.64 -0.05
CA ILE A 297 -4.06 27.74 1.42
C ILE A 297 -2.70 27.34 2.01
N PRO A 298 -2.12 28.16 2.92
CA PRO A 298 -2.78 29.21 3.72
C PRO A 298 -2.80 30.63 3.12
N ASN A 299 -2.34 30.83 1.87
CA ASN A 299 -2.25 32.16 1.26
C ASN A 299 -3.49 32.56 0.45
N LEU A 300 -4.31 31.59 0.05
CA LEU A 300 -5.53 31.81 -0.73
C LEU A 300 -6.55 32.68 0.03
N ASP A 301 -7.00 33.77 -0.58
CA ASP A 301 -8.12 34.58 -0.10
C ASP A 301 -9.45 34.27 -0.83
N GLN A 302 -10.55 34.82 -0.32
CA GLN A 302 -11.88 34.56 -0.88
C GLN A 302 -12.07 35.10 -2.31
N ASN A 303 -11.52 36.28 -2.63
CA ASN A 303 -11.67 36.82 -3.99
C ASN A 303 -10.86 35.99 -4.99
N GLU A 304 -9.69 35.49 -4.57
CA GLU A 304 -8.88 34.60 -5.36
C GLU A 304 -9.55 33.23 -5.56
N ALA A 305 -10.22 32.73 -4.52
CA ALA A 305 -10.96 31.47 -4.51
C ALA A 305 -12.25 31.48 -5.35
N ASP A 306 -12.66 32.65 -5.82
CA ASP A 306 -13.84 32.86 -6.68
C ASP A 306 -13.50 32.93 -8.18
N LEU A 307 -12.21 32.82 -8.52
CA LEU A 307 -11.68 32.92 -9.89
C LEU A 307 -11.11 31.58 -10.34
N GLU A 308 -11.74 30.95 -11.33
CA GLU A 308 -11.29 29.67 -11.89
C GLU A 308 -9.86 29.74 -12.44
N SER A 309 -9.48 30.88 -13.01
CA SER A 309 -8.11 31.14 -13.48
C SER A 309 -7.02 31.01 -12.39
N ASN A 310 -7.40 31.03 -11.10
CA ASN A 310 -6.49 30.80 -9.98
C ASN A 310 -6.33 29.32 -9.58
N ILE A 311 -7.04 28.40 -10.23
CA ILE A 311 -6.81 26.95 -10.09
C ILE A 311 -5.54 26.58 -10.88
N ASP A 312 -4.39 27.04 -10.40
CA ASP A 312 -3.11 26.99 -11.11
C ASP A 312 -2.19 25.89 -10.56
N PHE A 313 -2.02 24.83 -11.34
CA PHE A 313 -1.14 23.69 -11.04
C PHE A 313 -0.50 23.16 -12.33
N THR A 314 0.51 22.28 -12.20
CA THR A 314 1.29 21.81 -13.37
C THR A 314 1.20 20.31 -13.65
N ALA A 315 0.74 19.51 -12.70
CA ALA A 315 0.63 18.07 -12.89
C ALA A 315 -0.47 17.46 -12.00
N MET A 316 -1.05 16.34 -12.46
CA MET A 316 -1.95 15.52 -11.65
C MET A 316 -1.17 14.70 -10.62
N PHE A 317 -1.85 14.32 -9.55
CA PHE A 317 -1.34 13.38 -8.57
C PHE A 317 -2.25 12.16 -8.49
N ASN A 318 -1.68 10.98 -8.69
CA ASN A 318 -2.42 9.73 -8.68
C ASN A 318 -2.40 9.10 -7.29
N ALA A 319 -3.54 8.58 -6.86
CA ALA A 319 -3.70 7.77 -5.65
C ALA A 319 -4.51 6.51 -5.97
N ARG A 320 -4.52 5.55 -5.03
CA ARG A 320 -5.38 4.34 -5.09
C ARG A 320 -6.44 4.29 -4.00
N GLY A 321 -6.51 5.31 -3.16
CA GLY A 321 -7.54 5.47 -2.15
C GLY A 321 -7.53 6.86 -1.55
N ALA A 322 -8.51 7.11 -0.70
CA ALA A 322 -8.51 8.24 0.22
C ALA A 322 -9.43 7.90 1.39
N ASP A 323 -9.29 8.65 2.47
CA ASP A 323 -10.29 8.66 3.53
C ASP A 323 -10.78 10.07 3.84
N PHE A 324 -11.97 10.10 4.43
CA PHE A 324 -12.60 11.32 4.88
C PHE A 324 -13.54 11.03 6.04
N ASP A 325 -13.71 12.03 6.89
CA ASP A 325 -14.64 11.99 8.01
C ASP A 325 -16.00 12.56 7.62
N ILE A 326 -17.07 11.89 8.07
CA ILE A 326 -18.40 12.47 8.07
C ILE A 326 -18.60 13.25 9.35
N VAL A 327 -18.77 14.57 9.20
CA VAL A 327 -18.89 15.52 10.32
C VAL A 327 -20.23 16.26 10.29
N GLN A 328 -20.60 16.83 11.44
CA GLN A 328 -21.77 17.69 11.61
C GLN A 328 -23.14 17.13 11.16
N LEU A 329 -23.39 15.84 11.36
CA LEU A 329 -24.70 15.22 11.11
C LEU A 329 -25.67 15.37 12.31
N GLN A 330 -26.97 15.57 12.04
CA GLN A 330 -28.01 15.67 13.08
C GLN A 330 -28.12 14.41 13.94
N SER A 331 -28.00 14.55 15.28
CA SER A 331 -28.01 13.43 16.22
C SER A 331 -29.22 12.49 16.06
N GLY A 332 -28.95 11.18 16.06
CA GLY A 332 -29.97 10.14 15.92
C GLY A 332 -30.41 9.86 14.47
N LYS A 333 -29.80 10.52 13.48
CA LYS A 333 -29.99 10.22 12.06
C LYS A 333 -28.78 9.50 11.46
N SER A 334 -28.94 9.02 10.23
CA SER A 334 -27.85 8.51 9.39
C SER A 334 -27.92 9.08 7.99
N ALA A 335 -26.80 9.14 7.29
CA ALA A 335 -26.67 9.59 5.91
C ALA A 335 -26.56 8.41 4.93
N VAL A 336 -26.70 8.75 3.65
CA VAL A 336 -26.31 7.92 2.51
C VAL A 336 -25.15 8.63 1.83
N VAL A 337 -23.98 8.00 1.79
CA VAL A 337 -22.79 8.54 1.13
C VAL A 337 -22.58 7.79 -0.17
N ARG A 338 -22.29 8.50 -1.25
CA ARG A 338 -21.97 7.93 -2.56
C ARG A 338 -20.59 8.42 -3.01
N ILE A 339 -19.77 7.52 -3.54
CA ILE A 339 -18.40 7.79 -3.94
C ILE A 339 -18.20 7.33 -5.39
N SER A 340 -17.69 8.25 -6.22
CA SER A 340 -17.28 7.97 -7.61
C SER A 340 -15.86 8.49 -7.83
N ALA A 341 -14.97 7.69 -8.39
CA ALA A 341 -13.58 8.08 -8.67
C ALA A 341 -13.34 8.24 -10.16
N PHE A 342 -12.40 9.13 -10.52
CA PHE A 342 -12.10 9.52 -11.88
C PHE A 342 -10.60 9.76 -12.08
N SER A 343 -10.14 9.61 -13.32
CA SER A 343 -8.85 10.08 -13.79
C SER A 343 -9.07 11.11 -14.90
N THR A 344 -8.38 12.23 -14.80
CA THR A 344 -8.32 13.28 -15.83
C THR A 344 -6.89 13.63 -16.21
N ASP A 345 -6.76 14.33 -17.34
CA ASP A 345 -5.54 14.99 -17.81
C ASP A 345 -5.28 16.30 -17.03
N VAL A 346 -4.14 16.95 -17.30
CA VAL A 346 -3.79 18.23 -16.63
C VAL A 346 -4.55 19.38 -17.30
N GLU A 347 -5.50 19.94 -16.57
CA GLU A 347 -6.36 21.03 -17.02
C GLU A 347 -6.40 22.11 -15.94
N SER A 348 -5.65 23.20 -16.11
CA SER A 348 -5.50 24.24 -15.09
C SER A 348 -6.06 25.58 -15.53
N GLY A 349 -6.30 26.46 -14.57
CA GLY A 349 -7.00 27.73 -14.80
C GLY A 349 -8.40 27.49 -15.33
N ASN A 350 -8.81 28.28 -16.31
CA ASN A 350 -10.15 28.24 -16.92
C ASN A 350 -10.50 26.90 -17.59
N ASP A 351 -9.53 26.01 -17.82
CA ASP A 351 -9.82 24.69 -18.40
C ASP A 351 -10.27 23.67 -17.32
N PHE A 352 -10.13 23.99 -16.02
CA PHE A 352 -10.31 23.01 -14.94
C PHE A 352 -11.73 22.48 -14.82
N ILE A 353 -12.76 23.35 -14.89
CA ILE A 353 -14.16 22.94 -14.79
C ILE A 353 -14.64 22.35 -16.13
N ASP A 354 -14.10 22.81 -17.26
CA ASP A 354 -14.36 22.22 -18.58
C ASP A 354 -13.98 20.72 -18.62
N GLY A 355 -12.85 20.37 -18.01
CA GLY A 355 -12.34 19.00 -17.90
C GLY A 355 -13.21 18.02 -17.11
N TYR A 356 -14.32 18.48 -16.52
CA TYR A 356 -15.28 17.57 -15.87
C TYR A 356 -16.09 16.75 -16.89
N ALA A 357 -16.10 17.16 -18.17
CA ALA A 357 -16.95 16.55 -19.19
C ALA A 357 -16.39 15.23 -19.77
N ASP A 358 -15.08 15.02 -19.70
CA ASP A 358 -14.36 13.90 -20.30
C ASP A 358 -13.52 13.07 -19.30
N ASP A 359 -13.73 13.30 -18.01
CA ASP A 359 -13.28 12.46 -16.90
C ASP A 359 -13.48 10.95 -17.18
N THR A 360 -12.41 10.17 -17.04
CA THR A 360 -12.48 8.71 -17.15
C THR A 360 -12.85 8.10 -15.79
N ALA A 361 -13.96 7.37 -15.71
CA ALA A 361 -14.39 6.71 -14.47
C ALA A 361 -13.43 5.57 -14.06
N ILE A 362 -13.05 5.57 -12.78
CA ILE A 362 -12.24 4.52 -12.14
C ILE A 362 -13.09 3.80 -11.10
N ALA A 363 -13.09 2.47 -11.13
CA ALA A 363 -13.96 1.69 -10.24
C ALA A 363 -13.46 1.69 -8.80
N ILE A 364 -14.36 1.95 -7.85
CA ILE A 364 -14.14 1.68 -6.43
C ILE A 364 -14.11 0.16 -6.22
N SER A 365 -13.05 -0.34 -5.59
CA SER A 365 -12.84 -1.78 -5.33
C SER A 365 -13.24 -2.21 -3.93
N SER A 366 -13.00 -1.37 -2.91
CA SER A 366 -13.42 -1.63 -1.54
C SER A 366 -13.81 -0.34 -0.82
N VAL A 367 -14.64 -0.48 0.21
CA VAL A 367 -14.97 0.58 1.15
C VAL A 367 -14.98 0.01 2.55
N HIS A 368 -14.36 0.71 3.49
CA HIS A 368 -14.34 0.40 4.90
C HIS A 368 -14.84 1.61 5.68
N VAL A 369 -15.61 1.37 6.74
CA VAL A 369 -16.19 2.43 7.59
C VAL A 369 -15.68 2.22 8.99
N PHE A 370 -15.14 3.27 9.61
CA PHE A 370 -14.55 3.20 10.95
C PHE A 370 -15.22 4.18 11.91
N SER A 371 -15.24 3.81 13.19
CA SER A 371 -15.59 4.68 14.31
C SER A 371 -14.39 4.73 15.24
N GLY A 372 -13.57 5.78 15.13
CA GLY A 372 -12.21 5.75 15.67
C GLY A 372 -11.38 4.70 14.94
N THR A 373 -10.72 3.79 15.66
CA THR A 373 -9.88 2.74 15.07
C THR A 373 -10.62 1.44 14.74
N GLN A 374 -11.90 1.34 15.09
CA GLN A 374 -12.68 0.11 14.90
C GLN A 374 -13.51 0.17 13.62
N GLU A 375 -13.39 -0.86 12.79
CA GLU A 375 -14.25 -1.03 11.62
C GLU A 375 -15.70 -1.32 12.06
N VAL A 376 -16.65 -0.66 11.41
CA VAL A 376 -18.08 -0.69 11.70
C VAL A 376 -18.79 -1.45 10.59
N THR A 377 -19.19 -2.68 10.89
CA THR A 377 -19.95 -3.53 9.95
C THR A 377 -21.43 -3.64 10.31
N THR A 378 -21.80 -3.39 11.57
CA THR A 378 -23.20 -3.49 12.03
C THR A 378 -23.95 -2.19 11.78
N GLY A 379 -25.07 -2.26 11.06
CA GLY A 379 -25.92 -1.09 10.76
C GLY A 379 -25.38 -0.23 9.61
N ILE A 380 -24.30 -0.67 8.96
CA ILE A 380 -23.77 -0.14 7.72
C ILE A 380 -24.12 -1.11 6.59
N SER A 381 -24.54 -0.61 5.44
CA SER A 381 -24.66 -1.40 4.21
C SER A 381 -23.90 -0.69 3.10
N ILE A 382 -22.95 -1.42 2.51
CA ILE A 382 -22.08 -0.97 1.42
C ILE A 382 -22.49 -1.73 0.16
N SER A 383 -22.72 -0.99 -0.92
CA SER A 383 -23.04 -1.54 -2.24
C SER A 383 -22.14 -0.90 -3.28
N ILE A 384 -21.41 -1.70 -4.04
CA ILE A 384 -20.59 -1.24 -5.18
C ILE A 384 -21.23 -1.75 -6.46
N VAL A 385 -21.75 -0.84 -7.29
CA VAL A 385 -22.42 -1.18 -8.55
C VAL A 385 -21.86 -0.29 -9.65
N GLY A 386 -21.39 -0.90 -10.74
CA GLY A 386 -20.78 -0.16 -11.86
C GLY A 386 -19.54 0.64 -11.46
N GLY A 387 -18.81 0.21 -10.43
CA GLY A 387 -17.63 0.90 -9.90
C GLY A 387 -17.95 2.08 -8.96
N ILE A 388 -19.22 2.31 -8.63
CA ILE A 388 -19.65 3.38 -7.72
C ILE A 388 -20.07 2.78 -6.38
N ALA A 389 -19.51 3.29 -5.29
CA ALA A 389 -19.87 2.86 -3.94
C ALA A 389 -21.03 3.70 -3.38
N THR A 390 -21.98 3.02 -2.73
CA THR A 390 -23.05 3.63 -1.93
C THR A 390 -23.03 3.02 -0.54
N ILE A 391 -22.86 3.86 0.47
CA ILE A 391 -22.82 3.51 1.88
C ILE A 391 -24.06 4.08 2.56
N THR A 392 -24.84 3.22 3.20
CA THR A 392 -26.03 3.62 3.95
C THR A 392 -25.84 3.35 5.45
N GLY A 393 -26.45 4.18 6.29
CA GLY A 393 -26.36 4.04 7.75
C GLY A 393 -25.22 4.82 8.39
N VAL A 394 -24.56 5.69 7.63
CA VAL A 394 -23.39 6.47 8.05
C VAL A 394 -23.79 7.50 9.12
N LYS A 395 -22.97 7.68 10.16
CA LYS A 395 -23.24 8.61 11.28
C LYS A 395 -22.10 9.61 11.44
N ALA A 396 -22.35 10.70 12.15
CA ALA A 396 -21.32 11.66 12.54
C ALA A 396 -20.14 10.97 13.25
N GLY A 397 -18.92 11.36 12.90
CA GLY A 397 -17.67 10.83 13.45
C GLY A 397 -17.26 9.48 12.83
N TYR A 398 -17.94 9.01 11.78
CA TYR A 398 -17.46 7.88 11.01
C TYR A 398 -16.45 8.35 9.97
N ARG A 399 -15.34 7.62 9.87
CA ARG A 399 -14.35 7.76 8.81
C ARG A 399 -14.65 6.74 7.73
N ILE A 400 -14.70 7.17 6.47
CA ILE A 400 -14.89 6.29 5.33
C ILE A 400 -13.59 6.24 4.54
N GLU A 401 -13.09 5.04 4.32
CA GLU A 401 -11.93 4.75 3.50
C GLU A 401 -12.38 3.98 2.26
N TYR A 402 -11.87 4.35 1.09
CA TYR A 402 -12.12 3.61 -0.15
C TYR A 402 -10.82 3.34 -0.89
N THR A 403 -10.84 2.26 -1.69
CA THR A 403 -9.78 1.97 -2.65
C THR A 403 -10.34 1.88 -4.07
N THR A 404 -9.48 2.07 -5.07
CA THR A 404 -9.81 2.00 -6.49
C THR A 404 -9.04 0.88 -7.20
N SER A 405 -9.63 0.37 -8.30
CA SER A 405 -9.03 -0.69 -9.12
C SER A 405 -7.78 -0.24 -9.88
N ALA A 406 -7.66 1.05 -10.12
CA ALA A 406 -6.55 1.70 -10.84
C ALA A 406 -6.29 3.06 -10.20
N ASP A 407 -5.21 3.70 -10.61
CA ASP A 407 -4.89 5.06 -10.18
C ASP A 407 -6.03 6.02 -10.55
N HIS A 408 -6.39 6.90 -9.61
CA HIS A 408 -7.33 7.99 -9.82
C HIS A 408 -6.73 9.29 -9.27
N ASN A 409 -7.18 10.42 -9.82
CA ASN A 409 -6.70 11.74 -9.43
C ASN A 409 -7.84 12.72 -9.13
N ARG A 410 -9.09 12.22 -9.11
CA ARG A 410 -10.28 12.96 -8.75
C ARG A 410 -11.32 12.04 -8.12
N VAL A 411 -12.03 12.53 -7.10
CA VAL A 411 -13.14 11.81 -6.46
C VAL A 411 -14.32 12.74 -6.22
N LEU A 412 -15.53 12.26 -6.47
CA LEU A 412 -16.78 12.91 -6.12
C LEU A 412 -17.40 12.17 -4.93
N ILE A 413 -17.62 12.91 -3.84
CA ILE A 413 -18.31 12.43 -2.63
C ILE A 413 -19.64 13.16 -2.52
N GLU A 414 -20.73 12.41 -2.44
CA GLU A 414 -22.09 12.94 -2.53
C GLU A 414 -22.97 12.43 -1.39
N ASN A 415 -24.02 13.19 -1.09
CA ASN A 415 -25.18 12.65 -0.41
C ASN A 415 -26.01 11.85 -1.42
N GLY A 416 -25.90 10.52 -1.37
CA GLY A 416 -26.55 9.61 -2.30
C GLY A 416 -28.04 9.38 -2.05
N ALA A 417 -28.66 10.12 -1.12
CA ALA A 417 -30.09 10.01 -0.87
C ALA A 417 -30.91 10.67 -1.99
N ALA A 418 -32.13 10.18 -2.18
CA ALA A 418 -33.08 10.80 -3.12
C ALA A 418 -33.55 12.17 -2.59
N VAL A 419 -33.72 13.15 -3.49
CA VAL A 419 -34.14 14.53 -3.18
C VAL A 419 -35.41 14.62 -2.33
N ASP A 420 -36.31 13.65 -2.45
CA ASP A 420 -37.57 13.60 -1.73
C ASP A 420 -37.60 12.58 -0.59
N ALA A 421 -36.44 12.06 -0.17
CA ALA A 421 -36.33 11.10 0.93
C ALA A 421 -37.06 11.60 2.19
N LYS A 422 -37.58 10.63 2.97
CA LYS A 422 -38.35 10.87 4.19
C LYS A 422 -37.86 9.94 5.29
N GLY A 423 -37.71 10.48 6.49
CA GLY A 423 -37.30 9.73 7.67
C GLY A 423 -36.00 10.23 8.27
N ASN A 424 -35.26 9.32 8.89
CA ASN A 424 -34.04 9.63 9.65
C ASN A 424 -32.78 9.00 9.04
N ASN A 425 -32.85 8.48 7.81
CA ASN A 425 -31.79 7.71 7.17
C ASN A 425 -31.20 8.39 5.91
N HIS A 426 -31.36 9.70 5.80
CA HIS A 426 -30.89 10.52 4.67
C HIS A 426 -30.36 11.89 5.13
N ALA A 427 -29.77 11.96 6.32
CA ALA A 427 -29.34 13.24 6.87
C ALA A 427 -28.23 13.91 6.06
N ASP A 428 -28.31 15.24 5.99
CA ASP A 428 -27.25 16.13 5.54
C ASP A 428 -25.99 15.95 6.40
N PHE A 429 -24.84 16.25 5.81
CA PHE A 429 -23.56 16.15 6.47
C PHE A 429 -22.54 17.13 5.90
N ASP A 430 -21.47 17.32 6.66
CA ASP A 430 -20.24 17.96 6.21
C ASP A 430 -19.14 16.89 6.07
N ILE A 431 -18.09 17.19 5.33
CA ILE A 431 -16.89 16.36 5.20
C ILE A 431 -15.74 17.00 5.98
N GLY A 432 -15.01 16.24 6.76
CA GLY A 432 -13.80 16.67 7.46
C GLY A 432 -12.64 15.70 7.22
N GLY A 433 -11.46 16.02 7.76
CA GLY A 433 -10.35 15.05 7.89
C GLY A 433 -9.87 14.41 6.58
N PHE A 434 -10.06 15.08 5.43
CA PHE A 434 -9.73 14.49 4.13
C PHE A 434 -8.23 14.21 4.02
N SER A 435 -7.90 12.94 3.79
CA SER A 435 -6.53 12.47 3.69
C SER A 435 -6.39 11.56 2.46
N LEU A 436 -5.25 11.65 1.77
CA LEU A 436 -4.96 10.73 0.66
C LEU A 436 -4.32 9.46 1.22
N LEU A 437 -4.95 8.33 0.90
CA LEU A 437 -4.48 7.00 1.28
C LEU A 437 -3.85 6.31 0.07
N GLN A 438 -2.78 5.56 0.32
CA GLN A 438 -2.11 4.75 -0.69
C GLN A 438 -1.65 5.57 -1.90
N VAL A 439 -0.70 6.46 -1.61
CA VAL A 439 -0.02 7.28 -2.61
C VAL A 439 1.05 6.49 -3.39
N SER A 440 1.47 5.31 -2.91
CA SER A 440 2.59 4.63 -3.53
C SER A 440 2.14 3.59 -4.55
N THR A 441 2.40 3.87 -5.83
CA THR A 441 2.61 2.86 -6.86
C THR A 441 4.07 2.39 -6.89
N ASP A 442 4.95 2.98 -6.08
CA ASP A 442 6.35 2.59 -6.01
C ASP A 442 6.46 1.28 -5.27
N LYS A 443 7.01 0.33 -6.02
CA LYS A 443 7.32 -1.01 -5.57
C LYS A 443 8.75 -1.30 -5.96
N LEU A 444 9.45 -2.01 -5.10
CA LEU A 444 10.82 -2.44 -5.34
C LEU A 444 10.83 -3.94 -5.58
N GLU A 445 11.36 -4.38 -6.71
CA GLU A 445 11.64 -5.82 -6.94
C GLU A 445 12.61 -6.29 -5.86
N ILE A 446 12.25 -7.36 -5.17
CA ILE A 446 13.03 -7.91 -4.05
C ILE A 446 13.20 -9.44 -4.14
N GLY A 447 12.45 -10.09 -5.04
CA GLY A 447 12.52 -11.54 -5.25
C GLY A 447 13.90 -12.00 -5.70
N SER A 448 14.60 -11.23 -6.53
CA SER A 448 16.00 -11.46 -6.94
C SER A 448 17.03 -11.31 -5.82
N LYS A 449 16.58 -10.99 -4.61
CA LYS A 449 17.42 -10.84 -3.40
C LYS A 449 17.12 -11.93 -2.36
N MET A 450 16.11 -12.76 -2.61
CA MET A 450 15.79 -13.94 -1.80
C MET A 450 16.31 -15.16 -2.52
N ILE A 451 17.43 -15.69 -2.04
CA ILE A 451 18.14 -16.80 -2.67
C ILE A 451 17.98 -18.04 -1.80
N PHE A 452 17.72 -19.17 -2.43
CA PHE A 452 17.72 -20.50 -1.84
C PHE A 452 18.78 -21.33 -2.58
N GLU A 453 19.74 -21.90 -1.87
CA GLU A 453 20.82 -22.74 -2.42
C GLU A 453 20.62 -24.20 -2.00
N ASP A 454 21.06 -25.13 -2.86
CA ASP A 454 20.84 -26.57 -2.76
C ASP A 454 21.62 -27.19 -1.58
N ASP A 455 21.15 -28.30 -1.02
CA ASP A 455 21.91 -29.04 0.01
C ASP A 455 23.08 -29.85 -0.58
N GLY A 456 23.22 -29.80 -1.90
CA GLY A 456 24.20 -30.51 -2.69
C GLY A 456 23.83 -31.97 -2.95
N PRO A 457 24.76 -32.77 -3.52
CA PRO A 457 24.43 -34.13 -3.89
C PRO A 457 24.08 -34.98 -2.67
N THR A 458 22.81 -35.39 -2.57
CA THR A 458 22.36 -36.40 -1.61
C THR A 458 23.19 -37.65 -1.85
N ALA A 459 23.97 -38.08 -0.86
CA ALA A 459 24.81 -39.27 -1.00
C ALA A 459 23.92 -40.47 -1.30
N ASP A 460 23.91 -40.90 -2.57
CA ASP A 460 23.33 -42.19 -2.95
C ASP A 460 24.21 -43.24 -2.27
N ALA A 461 23.76 -43.73 -1.11
CA ALA A 461 24.45 -44.76 -0.37
C ALA A 461 24.45 -46.01 -1.24
N ALA A 462 25.44 -46.15 -2.11
CA ALA A 462 25.72 -47.38 -2.81
C ALA A 462 25.92 -48.42 -1.71
N LEU A 463 24.92 -49.30 -1.55
CA LEU A 463 25.09 -50.53 -0.80
C LEU A 463 26.27 -51.24 -1.45
N GLY A 464 27.46 -51.07 -0.85
CA GLY A 464 28.64 -51.81 -1.27
C GLY A 464 28.22 -53.27 -1.32
N THR A 465 28.50 -53.95 -2.42
CA THR A 465 28.10 -55.34 -2.66
C THR A 465 28.80 -56.33 -1.71
N GLY A 466 29.28 -55.88 -0.55
CA GLY A 466 29.82 -56.69 0.52
C GLY A 466 28.68 -57.45 1.19
N SER A 467 28.65 -58.76 0.97
CA SER A 467 27.89 -59.67 1.81
C SER A 467 28.48 -59.62 3.22
N VAL A 468 27.69 -59.23 4.21
CA VAL A 468 28.00 -59.47 5.62
C VAL A 468 27.63 -60.93 5.92
N THR A 469 28.63 -61.79 6.06
CA THR A 469 28.46 -63.13 6.62
C THR A 469 28.68 -63.04 8.13
N HIS A 470 27.63 -63.22 8.92
CA HIS A 470 27.78 -63.52 10.34
C HIS A 470 27.96 -65.03 10.51
N ASP A 471 29.04 -65.41 11.19
CA ASP A 471 29.19 -66.75 11.72
C ASP A 471 28.37 -66.88 13.02
N GLU A 472 27.28 -67.62 12.97
CA GLU A 472 26.38 -67.88 14.11
C GLU A 472 26.67 -69.24 14.78
N THR A 473 27.88 -69.78 14.61
CA THR A 473 28.25 -71.08 15.18
C THR A 473 28.65 -70.92 16.66
N ALA A 474 27.92 -71.58 17.56
CA ALA A 474 28.22 -71.53 19.00
C ALA A 474 29.39 -72.48 19.35
N GLY A 475 30.55 -71.91 19.67
CA GLY A 475 31.74 -72.65 20.11
C GLY A 475 33.03 -71.86 19.87
N VAL A 476 34.18 -72.40 20.32
CA VAL A 476 35.50 -71.88 19.91
C VAL A 476 35.83 -72.56 18.59
N ASP A 477 35.75 -71.82 17.48
CA ASP A 477 36.18 -72.34 16.19
C ASP A 477 37.65 -71.97 15.90
N THR A 478 38.41 -72.92 15.36
CA THR A 478 39.85 -72.76 15.08
C THR A 478 40.14 -72.43 13.62
N ASP A 479 39.11 -72.35 12.78
CA ASP A 479 39.21 -72.02 11.35
C ASP A 479 38.24 -70.90 10.91
N ALA A 480 37.82 -70.03 11.84
CA ALA A 480 37.11 -68.81 11.47
C ALA A 480 37.97 -67.96 10.52
N ASP A 481 37.51 -67.79 9.29
CA ASP A 481 37.98 -66.76 8.35
C ASP A 481 37.10 -65.52 8.56
N ASP A 482 37.35 -64.77 9.65
CA ASP A 482 36.84 -63.40 9.84
C ASP A 482 37.76 -62.33 9.24
#